data_AF-A0A1Q7HUJ0-F1
#
_entry.id   AF-A0A1Q7HUJ0-F1
#
_cell.length_a   1.000
_cell.length_b   1.000
_cell.length_c   1.000
_cell.angle_alpha   90.00
_cell.angle_beta   90.00
_cell.angle_gamma   90.00
#
_symmetry.space_group_name_H-M   'P 1'
#
loop_
_entity.id
_entity.type
_entity.pdbx_description
1 polymer ?
#
loop_
_entity_poly.entity_id
_entity_poly.type
_entity_poly.pdbx_seq_one_letter_code
_entity_poly.pdbx_strand_id
1 'polypeptide(L)'
;MLIREDLGTELARVTRILSYAGALATDGRITVLAGEVVYVAARAVTNATMTPHDVAIVRLADADVLRGEAPDDIERYLAVYRQRPLARSAAIAADGSLVHGLSLLACAKATLLRADPEDRWDRAEEDAAAHGAFIGLVPG
;
A
#
# COMPACT_ATOMS: atom_id res chain seq x y z
N MET A 1 10.85 1.37 -19.08
CA MET A 1 10.39 1.09 -17.70
C MET A 1 8.92 0.68 -17.80
N LEU A 2 8.59 -0.59 -17.57
CA LEU A 2 7.23 -1.09 -17.74
C LEU A 2 6.45 -0.88 -16.44
N ILE A 3 5.38 -0.08 -16.49
CA ILE A 3 4.38 -0.04 -15.42
C ILE A 3 3.72 -1.43 -15.39
N ARG A 4 3.66 -2.06 -14.21
CA ARG A 4 3.00 -3.36 -14.05
C ARG A 4 1.57 -3.11 -13.59
N GLU A 5 0.61 -3.22 -14.50
CA GLU A 5 -0.81 -3.01 -14.20
C GLU A 5 -1.29 -3.94 -13.07
N ASP A 6 -0.86 -5.20 -13.07
CA ASP A 6 -1.17 -6.19 -12.03
C ASP A 6 -0.78 -5.71 -10.61
N LEU A 7 0.34 -4.99 -10.50
CA LEU A 7 0.84 -4.51 -9.21
C LEU A 7 0.00 -3.35 -8.67
N GLY A 8 -0.53 -2.49 -9.55
CA GLY A 8 -1.46 -1.44 -9.17
C GLY A 8 -2.77 -2.03 -8.64
N THR A 9 -3.27 -3.09 -9.28
CA THR A 9 -4.45 -3.83 -8.83
C THR A 9 -4.23 -4.51 -7.49
N GLU A 10 -3.09 -5.19 -7.29
CA GLU A 10 -2.76 -5.82 -6.02
C GLU A 10 -2.61 -4.79 -4.90
N LEU A 11 -1.94 -3.66 -5.16
CA LEU A 11 -1.78 -2.58 -4.19
C LEU A 11 -3.14 -1.99 -3.78
N ALA A 12 -4.02 -1.70 -4.75
CA ALA A 12 -5.35 -1.17 -4.46
C ALA A 12 -6.17 -2.15 -3.61
N ARG A 13 -6.15 -3.45 -3.96
CA ARG A 13 -6.82 -4.50 -3.20
C ARG A 13 -6.33 -4.55 -1.76
N VAL A 14 -5.01 -4.63 -1.55
CA VAL A 14 -4.40 -4.72 -0.21
C VAL A 14 -4.68 -3.47 0.61
N THR A 15 -4.58 -2.30 -0.01
CA THR A 15 -4.86 -1.01 0.64
C THR A 15 -6.29 -0.96 1.16
N ARG A 16 -7.26 -1.41 0.35
CA ARG A 16 -8.68 -1.45 0.76
C ARG A 16 -8.89 -2.43 1.91
N ILE A 17 -8.31 -3.64 1.87
CA ILE A 17 -8.39 -4.61 2.97
C ILE A 17 -7.90 -3.99 4.28
N LEU A 18 -6.70 -3.40 4.28
CA LEU A 18 -6.14 -2.77 5.47
C LEU A 18 -6.97 -1.57 5.94
N SER A 19 -7.57 -0.81 5.01
CA SER A 19 -8.44 0.31 5.36
C SER A 19 -9.73 -0.14 6.04
N TYR A 20 -10.38 -1.21 5.55
CA TYR A 20 -11.60 -1.75 6.15
C TYR A 20 -11.34 -2.41 7.50
N ALA A 21 -10.17 -3.02 7.68
CA ALA A 21 -9.72 -3.54 8.96
C ALA A 21 -9.24 -2.44 9.94
N GLY A 22 -9.24 -1.15 9.55
CA GLY A 22 -8.73 -0.07 10.38
C GLY A 22 -7.23 -0.18 10.70
N ALA A 23 -6.46 -0.88 9.86
CA ALA A 23 -5.07 -1.22 10.13
C ALA A 23 -4.05 -0.15 9.71
N LEU A 24 -4.47 0.84 8.92
CA LEU A 24 -3.64 1.98 8.52
C LEU A 24 -3.94 3.20 9.40
N ALA A 25 -2.94 4.04 9.63
CA ALA A 25 -3.18 5.37 10.21
C ALA A 25 -4.10 6.18 9.29
N THR A 26 -4.75 7.22 9.84
CA THR A 26 -5.71 8.09 9.10
C THR A 26 -5.15 8.58 7.77
N ASP A 27 -3.90 9.07 7.76
CA ASP A 27 -3.19 9.51 6.55
C ASP A 27 -2.14 8.49 6.07
N GLY A 28 -2.10 7.32 6.71
CA GLY A 28 -1.15 6.25 6.44
C GLY A 28 -1.50 5.50 5.17
N ARG A 29 -0.46 5.12 4.43
CA ARG A 29 -0.55 4.32 3.20
C ARG A 29 0.30 3.07 3.34
N ILE A 30 0.00 2.07 2.51
CA ILE A 30 0.93 0.99 2.16
C ILE A 30 1.52 1.27 0.77
N THR A 31 2.76 0.89 0.57
CA THR A 31 3.54 1.12 -0.65
C THR A 31 4.19 -0.18 -1.11
N VAL A 32 4.54 -0.28 -2.38
CA VAL A 32 5.30 -1.42 -2.92
C VAL A 32 6.40 -0.94 -3.86
N LEU A 33 7.61 -1.48 -3.68
CA LEU A 33 8.77 -1.22 -4.52
C LEU A 33 8.87 -2.25 -5.64
N ALA A 34 8.94 -1.79 -6.88
CA ALA A 34 9.17 -2.60 -8.06
C ALA A 34 10.32 -2.03 -8.90
N GLY A 35 11.47 -2.71 -8.86
CA GLY A 35 12.69 -2.18 -9.46
C GLY A 35 13.12 -0.90 -8.75
N GLU A 36 13.13 0.22 -9.47
CA GLU A 36 13.58 1.53 -8.98
C GLU A 36 12.41 2.49 -8.68
N VAL A 37 11.17 2.00 -8.69
CA VAL A 37 9.97 2.81 -8.51
C VAL A 37 9.07 2.30 -7.40
N VAL A 38 8.45 3.22 -6.68
CA VAL A 38 7.52 2.96 -5.59
C VAL A 38 6.11 3.30 -6.05
N TYR A 39 5.20 2.33 -5.87
CA TYR A 39 3.77 2.46 -6.11
C TYR A 39 3.12 2.81 -4.77
N VAL A 40 2.26 3.83 -4.78
CA VAL A 40 1.57 4.35 -3.59
C VAL A 40 0.23 4.93 -4.00
N ALA A 41 -0.74 4.99 -3.08
CA ALA A 41 -1.96 5.77 -3.28
C ALA A 41 -1.58 7.23 -3.59
N ALA A 42 -2.14 7.78 -4.68
CA ALA A 42 -1.88 9.16 -5.07
C ALA A 42 -2.42 10.16 -4.03
N ARG A 43 -2.02 11.42 -4.16
CA ARG A 43 -2.51 12.51 -3.33
C ARG A 43 -4.03 12.60 -3.37
N ALA A 44 -4.63 12.90 -2.21
CA ALA A 44 -6.08 13.01 -2.01
C ALA A 44 -6.90 11.74 -2.33
N VAL A 45 -6.26 10.59 -2.57
CA VAL A 45 -6.94 9.30 -2.73
C VAL A 45 -7.22 8.69 -1.36
N THR A 46 -8.48 8.31 -1.15
CA THR A 46 -8.89 7.57 0.05
C THR A 46 -8.58 6.08 -0.09
N ASN A 47 -7.91 5.51 0.92
CA ASN A 47 -7.53 4.09 0.92
C ASN A 47 -8.71 3.13 0.69
N ALA A 48 -9.88 3.42 1.28
CA ALA A 48 -11.08 2.57 1.18
C ALA A 48 -11.67 2.47 -0.24
N THR A 49 -11.43 3.49 -1.08
CA THR A 49 -12.00 3.59 -2.43
C THR A 49 -10.95 3.56 -3.53
N MET A 50 -9.68 3.36 -3.19
CA MET A 50 -8.56 3.36 -4.12
C MET A 50 -8.75 2.34 -5.25
N THR A 51 -8.55 2.76 -6.48
CA THR A 51 -8.51 1.91 -7.67
C THR A 51 -7.09 1.77 -8.22
N PRO A 52 -6.82 0.85 -9.16
CA PRO A 52 -5.51 0.75 -9.81
C PRO A 52 -5.12 2.03 -10.58
N HIS A 53 -6.11 2.85 -10.94
CA HIS A 53 -5.89 4.12 -11.62
C HIS A 53 -5.43 5.24 -10.68
N ASP A 54 -5.67 5.08 -9.38
CA ASP A 54 -5.38 6.05 -8.32
C ASP A 54 -3.97 5.87 -7.72
N VAL A 55 -3.09 5.17 -8.44
CA VAL A 55 -1.72 4.91 -8.02
C VAL A 55 -0.78 5.98 -8.56
N ALA A 56 -0.03 6.63 -7.66
CA ALA A 56 1.15 7.39 -8.02
C ALA A 56 2.37 6.47 -8.10
N ILE A 57 3.26 6.75 -9.06
CA ILE A 57 4.51 6.03 -9.27
C ILE A 57 5.65 7.02 -9.13
N VAL A 58 6.54 6.75 -8.17
CA VAL A 58 7.61 7.67 -7.77
C VAL A 58 8.95 6.97 -7.89
N ARG A 59 9.96 7.62 -8.47
CA ARG A 59 11.31 7.08 -8.56
C ARG A 59 11.98 7.09 -7.18
N LEU A 60 12.59 5.97 -6.80
CA LEU A 60 13.22 5.80 -5.49
C LEU A 60 14.43 6.72 -5.29
N ALA A 61 15.21 6.96 -6.36
CA ALA A 61 16.48 7.68 -6.27
C ALA A 61 16.31 9.15 -5.83
N ASP A 62 15.32 9.84 -6.39
CA ASP A 62 15.20 11.31 -6.36
C ASP A 62 13.77 11.79 -6.06
N ALA A 63 12.84 10.88 -5.77
CA ALA A 63 11.41 11.17 -5.56
C ALA A 63 10.70 11.78 -6.79
N ASP A 64 11.27 11.62 -7.99
CA ASP A 64 10.65 12.11 -9.24
C ASP A 64 9.32 11.37 -9.51
N VAL A 65 8.28 12.13 -9.85
CA VAL A 65 6.93 11.58 -10.07
C VAL A 65 6.78 11.18 -11.53
N LEU A 66 6.62 9.87 -11.75
CA LEU A 66 6.53 9.29 -13.09
C LEU A 66 5.08 9.13 -13.56
N ARG A 67 4.14 9.06 -12.60
CA ARG A 67 2.70 9.01 -12.83
C ARG A 67 1.93 9.50 -11.60
N GLY A 68 0.80 10.16 -11.83
CA GLY A 68 -0.10 10.63 -10.78
C GLY A 68 0.50 11.80 -10.00
N GLU A 69 0.04 11.98 -8.76
CA GLU A 69 0.58 12.99 -7.85
C GLU A 69 1.02 12.29 -6.56
N ALA A 70 2.29 12.44 -6.18
CA ALA A 70 2.80 11.81 -4.97
C ALA A 70 2.16 12.41 -3.71
N PRO A 71 1.94 11.60 -2.65
CA PRO A 71 1.48 12.13 -1.37
C PRO A 71 2.59 12.95 -0.68
N ASP A 72 2.21 13.89 0.18
CA ASP A 72 3.15 14.80 0.87
C ASP A 72 4.18 14.08 1.75
N ASP A 73 3.84 12.89 2.23
CA ASP A 73 4.66 12.10 3.13
C ASP A 73 5.49 11.02 2.42
N ILE A 74 5.56 11.04 1.08
CA ILE A 74 6.25 10.02 0.26
C ILE A 74 7.68 9.75 0.70
N GLU A 75 8.42 10.79 1.10
CA GLU A 75 9.82 10.68 1.48
C GLU A 75 10.02 9.76 2.71
N ARG A 76 9.02 9.68 3.60
CA ARG A 76 9.04 8.74 4.75
C ARG A 76 9.12 7.29 4.28
N TYR A 77 8.44 6.95 3.19
CA TYR A 77 8.45 5.61 2.60
C TYR A 77 9.72 5.35 1.80
N LEU A 78 10.17 6.33 1.00
CA LEU A 78 11.41 6.20 0.23
C LEU A 78 12.62 5.96 1.14
N ALA A 79 12.67 6.64 2.29
CA ALA A 79 13.71 6.45 3.30
C ALA A 79 13.82 4.98 3.77
N VAL A 80 12.69 4.27 3.89
CA VAL A 80 12.67 2.85 4.29
C VAL A 80 13.42 2.00 3.28
N TYR A 81 13.10 2.16 2.00
CA TYR A 81 13.72 1.37 0.93
C TYR A 81 15.21 1.67 0.78
N ARG A 82 15.60 2.93 0.96
CA ARG A 82 17.03 3.34 0.94
C ARG A 82 17.80 2.76 2.13
N GLN A 83 17.19 2.70 3.31
CA GLN A 83 17.82 2.17 4.53
C GLN A 83 17.74 0.64 4.65
N ARG A 84 16.78 0.01 3.98
CA ARG A 84 16.51 -1.43 4.05
C ARG A 84 16.44 -2.02 2.63
N PRO A 85 17.58 -2.40 2.03
CA PRO A 85 17.65 -2.87 0.63
C PRO A 85 16.78 -4.09 0.31
N LEU A 86 16.44 -4.90 1.32
CA LEU A 86 15.57 -6.07 1.18
C LEU A 86 14.07 -5.74 1.28
N ALA A 87 13.70 -4.55 1.75
CA ALA A 87 12.29 -4.16 1.82
C ALA A 87 11.70 -4.08 0.41
N ARG A 88 10.49 -4.61 0.27
CA ARG A 88 9.70 -4.55 -0.98
C ARG A 88 8.34 -3.89 -0.76
N SER A 89 7.93 -3.70 0.49
CA SER A 89 6.74 -2.94 0.83
C SER A 89 6.93 -2.25 2.18
N ALA A 90 6.28 -1.10 2.36
CA ALA A 90 6.28 -0.33 3.60
C ALA A 90 4.90 0.28 3.84
N ALA A 91 4.46 0.30 5.09
CA ALA A 91 3.18 0.85 5.51
C ALA A 91 3.31 1.70 6.78
N ILE A 92 2.38 2.62 7.00
CA ILE A 92 2.20 3.28 8.29
C ILE A 92 0.94 2.69 8.93
N ALA A 93 1.14 1.91 10.00
CA ALA A 93 0.07 1.22 10.72
C ALA A 93 -0.78 2.20 11.56
N ALA A 94 -1.92 1.73 12.06
CA ALA A 94 -2.87 2.53 12.85
C ALA A 94 -2.24 3.22 14.08
N ASP A 95 -1.22 2.60 14.69
CA ASP A 95 -0.44 3.15 15.80
C ASP A 95 0.60 4.21 15.38
N GLY A 96 0.67 4.56 14.09
CA GLY A 96 1.64 5.48 13.50
C GLY A 96 3.02 4.87 13.26
N SER A 97 3.24 3.59 13.59
CA SER A 97 4.51 2.92 13.39
C SER A 97 4.73 2.59 11.90
N LEU A 98 6.00 2.63 11.50
CA LEU A 98 6.40 2.23 10.17
C LEU A 98 6.66 0.73 10.14
N VAL A 99 5.91 0.02 9.31
CA VAL A 99 6.03 -1.42 9.07
C VAL A 99 6.65 -1.64 7.69
N HIS A 100 7.50 -2.66 7.53
CA HIS A 100 8.06 -3.02 6.23
C HIS A 100 8.12 -4.54 6.05
N GLY A 101 8.02 -5.00 4.81
CA GLY A 101 8.01 -6.42 4.46
C GLY A 101 8.84 -6.76 3.23
N LEU A 102 9.19 -8.04 3.08
CA LEU A 102 9.88 -8.58 1.90
C LEU A 102 8.95 -8.77 0.69
N SER A 103 7.65 -8.58 0.88
CA SER A 103 6.61 -8.54 -0.15
C SER A 103 5.46 -7.65 0.32
N LEU A 104 4.56 -7.28 -0.59
CA LEU A 104 3.34 -6.54 -0.26
C LEU A 104 2.49 -7.29 0.76
N LEU A 105 2.21 -8.58 0.52
CA LEU A 105 1.43 -9.41 1.45
C LEU A 105 2.09 -9.56 2.83
N ALA A 106 3.43 -9.70 2.90
CA ALA A 106 4.13 -9.79 4.17
C ALA A 106 4.03 -8.48 4.97
N CYS A 107 4.16 -7.34 4.31
CA CYS A 107 3.98 -6.04 4.95
C CYS A 107 2.54 -5.84 5.41
N ALA A 108 1.56 -6.23 4.58
CA ALA A 108 0.15 -6.12 4.91
C ALA A 108 -0.22 -6.98 6.13
N LYS A 109 0.20 -8.24 6.18
CA LYS A 109 0.00 -9.13 7.34
C LYS A 109 0.61 -8.56 8.61
N ALA A 110 1.84 -8.03 8.53
CA ALA A 110 2.50 -7.41 9.68
C ALA A 110 1.79 -6.11 10.14
N THR A 111 1.21 -5.35 9.21
CA THR A 111 0.43 -4.14 9.50
C THR A 111 -0.90 -4.49 10.16
N LEU A 112 -1.58 -5.52 9.67
CA LEU A 112 -2.83 -6.02 10.27
C LEU A 112 -2.61 -6.51 11.71
N LEU A 113 -1.60 -7.35 11.93
CA LEU A 113 -1.25 -7.88 13.26
C LEU A 113 -0.87 -6.80 14.28
N ARG A 114 -0.42 -5.63 13.80
CA ARG A 114 -0.13 -4.46 14.64
C ARG A 114 -1.40 -3.77 15.12
N ALA A 115 -2.44 -3.74 14.28
CA ALA A 115 -3.72 -3.15 14.62
C ALA A 115 -4.52 -4.07 15.54
N ASP A 116 -4.55 -5.37 15.24
CA ASP A 116 -5.18 -6.39 16.08
C ASP A 116 -4.41 -7.73 15.98
N PRO A 117 -3.83 -8.24 17.08
CA PRO A 117 -3.13 -9.53 17.09
C PRO A 117 -4.02 -10.74 16.79
N GLU A 118 -5.34 -10.63 16.98
CA GLU A 118 -6.30 -11.71 16.71
C GLU A 118 -6.75 -11.74 15.25
N ASP A 119 -6.43 -10.68 14.48
CA ASP A 119 -6.79 -10.58 13.08
C ASP A 119 -5.91 -11.41 12.16
N ARG A 120 -6.58 -12.04 11.21
CA ARG A 120 -5.98 -12.88 10.18
C ARG A 120 -6.30 -12.30 8.83
N TRP A 121 -5.32 -12.39 7.93
CA TRP A 121 -5.48 -11.90 6.55
C TRP A 121 -6.76 -12.42 5.89
N ASP A 122 -7.02 -13.71 6.00
CA ASP A 122 -8.18 -14.34 5.34
C ASP A 122 -9.50 -13.75 5.84
N ARG A 123 -9.63 -13.50 7.15
CA ARG A 123 -10.81 -12.85 7.75
C ARG A 123 -10.95 -11.40 7.26
N ALA A 124 -9.87 -10.62 7.35
CA ALA A 124 -9.89 -9.22 6.92
C ALA A 124 -10.24 -9.08 5.43
N GLU A 125 -9.78 -10.03 4.61
CA GLU A 125 -10.13 -10.11 3.21
C GLU A 125 -11.61 -10.45 2.98
N GLU A 126 -12.14 -11.45 3.68
CA GLU A 126 -13.56 -11.83 3.65
C GLU A 126 -14.47 -10.66 4.07
N ASP A 127 -14.11 -9.98 5.16
CA ASP A 127 -14.86 -8.82 5.66
C ASP A 127 -14.84 -7.67 4.65
N ALA A 128 -13.67 -7.36 4.08
CA ALA A 128 -13.56 -6.36 3.03
C ALA A 128 -14.43 -6.74 1.81
N ALA A 129 -14.41 -8.02 1.39
CA ALA A 129 -15.26 -8.51 0.30
C ALA A 129 -16.75 -8.30 0.59
N ALA A 130 -17.21 -8.63 1.80
CA ALA A 130 -18.59 -8.47 2.24
C ALA A 130 -19.05 -7.00 2.21
N HIS A 131 -18.13 -6.04 2.39
CA HIS A 131 -18.38 -4.60 2.30
C HIS A 131 -18.21 -4.02 0.88
N GLY A 132 -18.03 -4.86 -0.15
CA GLY A 132 -17.87 -4.40 -1.53
C GLY A 132 -16.50 -3.77 -1.81
N ALA A 133 -15.50 -4.03 -0.98
CA ALA A 133 -14.15 -3.49 -1.10
C ALA A 133 -13.38 -3.98 -2.34
N PHE A 134 -13.97 -4.79 -3.21
CA PHE A 134 -13.34 -5.24 -4.45
C PHE A 134 -14.13 -4.88 -5.71
N ILE A 135 -15.24 -4.14 -5.58
CA ILE A 135 -15.98 -3.61 -6.73
C ILE A 135 -15.03 -2.75 -7.59
N GLY A 136 -15.02 -2.99 -8.90
CA GLY A 136 -14.22 -2.25 -9.89
C GLY A 136 -12.76 -2.68 -10.01
N LEU A 137 -12.29 -3.67 -9.24
CA LEU A 137 -10.99 -4.29 -9.47
C LEU A 137 -11.11 -5.26 -10.65
N VAL A 138 -10.51 -4.91 -11.80
CA VAL A 138 -10.42 -5.81 -12.94
C VAL A 138 -9.28 -6.81 -12.66
N PRO A 139 -9.49 -8.13 -12.83
CA PRO A 139 -8.39 -9.08 -12.75
C PRO A 139 -7.35 -8.74 -13.84
N GLY A 140 -6.09 -8.65 -13.44
CA GLY A 140 -4.95 -8.68 -14.36
C GLY A 140 -4.74 -10.07 -14.95
#